data_AF-A0A7P0Z432-F1
#
_entry.id   AF-A0A7P0Z432-F1
#
_cell.length_a   1.000
_cell.length_b   1.000
_cell.length_c   1.000
_cell.angle_alpha   90.00
_cell.angle_beta   90.00
_cell.angle_gamma   90.00
#
_symmetry.space_group_name_H-M   'P 1'
#
loop_
_entity.id
_entity.type
_entity.pdbx_description
1 polymer ?
#
loop_
_entity_poly.entity_id
_entity_poly.type
_entity_poly.pdbx_seq_one_letter_code
_entity_poly.pdbx_strand_id
1 'polypeptide(L)'
;MGLLLPFSDCFREPCNQNAQTNAASFDQDQLYTWAAVSQPTHSLDYSEGQFPRRVPSMGPPSKPPDEEHRLEDAETESQSAVSETPQKRSDAVQKVVKLLSNKRSQAVGILMSSLHLDMKDIQHAVVNLDNSVVDLETLQALYENRAQSDELEKIEKHGRSSKDKENAKSLDKPEQFLYELSLIPNFSERVFCILFQSTFSESICSIRRKLELLQKLCETLKNGPGVMQVLGLVLAFGNYMNGGNKTRGQADGFGLDILPKLKDVKSSDNSRSLLSYIVSYYLRNFDEDAGKEQCLFPLPEPQDLFQASQMKFEDFQKDLRKLKKDLKACEVEAGKVYQVSSKEHMQPFKENMEQFIIQAKIDQEAEENSLTETHKCFLETTAYFFMKPKLGEKEVSPNAFFSIWHEFSSDFKDFWKKENKLLLQERVKEAEEVCRQKKGKSLYKIKPRHDSGIKAKISMKT
;
A
#
# COMPACT_ATOMS: atom_id res chain seq x y z
N MET A 1 -15.02 38.66 -22.17
CA MET A 1 -13.56 38.76 -21.98
C MET A 1 -13.32 39.76 -20.86
N GLY A 2 -13.26 39.30 -19.61
CA GLY A 2 -12.85 40.13 -18.47
C GLY A 2 -11.53 39.58 -17.96
N LEU A 3 -10.52 40.44 -17.82
CA LEU A 3 -9.24 40.05 -17.21
C LEU A 3 -9.47 39.76 -15.72
N LEU A 4 -8.97 38.62 -15.25
CA LEU A 4 -8.88 38.35 -13.83
C LEU A 4 -7.89 39.32 -13.20
N LEU A 5 -8.34 40.09 -12.20
CA LEU A 5 -7.44 40.91 -11.40
C LEU A 5 -6.55 39.99 -10.56
N PRO A 6 -5.27 40.34 -10.35
CA PRO A 6 -4.39 39.57 -9.48
C PRO A 6 -4.92 39.50 -8.04
N PHE A 7 -4.83 38.33 -7.42
CA PHE A 7 -5.30 38.09 -6.05
C PHE A 7 -4.84 39.16 -5.06
N SER A 8 -3.55 39.53 -5.13
CA SER A 8 -2.90 40.50 -4.25
C SER A 8 -3.53 41.89 -4.26
N ASP A 9 -4.17 42.30 -5.36
CA ASP A 9 -4.81 43.60 -5.47
C ASP A 9 -6.19 43.63 -4.79
N CYS A 10 -6.77 42.46 -4.52
CA CYS A 10 -8.04 42.34 -3.80
C CYS A 10 -7.82 42.59 -2.30
N PHE A 11 -6.80 42.00 -1.68
CA PHE A 11 -6.61 41.99 -0.21
C PHE A 11 -5.90 43.22 0.36
N ARG A 12 -5.84 44.31 -0.41
CA ARG A 12 -5.38 45.62 0.07
C ARG A 12 -6.50 46.25 0.90
N GLU A 13 -6.26 46.49 2.19
CA GLU A 13 -7.28 46.99 3.14
C GLU A 13 -8.09 48.19 2.61
N PRO A 14 -9.41 48.06 2.43
CA PRO A 14 -10.29 49.18 2.14
C PRO A 14 -10.75 49.81 3.46
N CYS A 15 -10.25 51.02 3.76
CA CYS A 15 -10.78 51.79 4.89
C CYS A 15 -12.18 52.32 4.57
N ASN A 16 -13.19 51.87 5.33
CA ASN A 16 -14.59 52.31 5.37
C ASN A 16 -15.44 52.21 4.08
N GLN A 17 -16.47 51.34 4.11
CA GLN A 17 -17.89 51.75 3.98
C GLN A 17 -18.91 50.61 4.22
N ASN A 18 -20.09 50.99 4.72
CA ASN A 18 -21.22 50.11 5.02
C ASN A 18 -22.09 49.81 3.78
N ALA A 19 -22.67 48.60 3.69
CA ALA A 19 -23.91 48.34 2.94
C ALA A 19 -24.66 47.11 3.49
N GLN A 20 -25.99 47.12 3.39
CA GLN A 20 -26.90 46.12 3.99
C GLN A 20 -27.19 44.94 3.05
N THR A 21 -27.56 43.79 3.63
CA THR A 21 -27.97 42.58 2.93
C THR A 21 -29.48 42.50 2.73
N ASN A 22 -29.91 42.01 1.56
CA ASN A 22 -31.26 41.50 1.30
C ASN A 22 -31.10 40.14 0.59
N ALA A 23 -31.86 39.13 1.04
CA ALA A 23 -31.79 37.78 0.50
C ALA A 23 -32.74 37.57 -0.69
N ALA A 24 -32.30 36.78 -1.67
CA ALA A 24 -33.13 36.28 -2.77
C ALA A 24 -32.74 34.82 -3.09
N SER A 25 -33.67 34.05 -3.64
CA SER A 25 -33.59 32.59 -3.74
C SER A 25 -32.74 32.05 -4.89
N PHE A 26 -32.18 30.87 -4.65
CA PHE A 26 -31.30 30.07 -5.52
C PHE A 26 -31.99 29.57 -6.82
N ASP A 27 -31.20 29.45 -7.90
CA ASP A 27 -31.58 28.86 -9.20
C ASP A 27 -30.46 27.93 -9.70
N GLN A 28 -30.81 26.82 -10.35
CA GLN A 28 -30.00 25.60 -10.37
C GLN A 28 -29.00 25.51 -11.55
N ASP A 29 -29.04 26.44 -12.50
CA ASP A 29 -28.37 26.33 -13.82
C ASP A 29 -27.03 27.09 -13.97
N GLN A 30 -26.37 27.52 -12.89
CA GLN A 30 -25.06 28.20 -12.97
C GLN A 30 -23.88 27.34 -12.48
N LEU A 31 -23.41 26.41 -13.34
CA LEU A 31 -22.07 25.82 -13.24
C LEU A 31 -21.22 26.18 -14.47
N TYR A 32 -20.21 27.04 -14.29
CA TYR A 32 -19.18 27.29 -15.30
C TYR A 32 -17.77 27.18 -14.72
N THR A 33 -17.04 26.19 -15.24
CA THR A 33 -15.65 25.88 -14.90
C THR A 33 -14.68 27.06 -15.14
N TRP A 34 -13.63 27.14 -14.33
CA TRP A 34 -12.51 28.05 -14.53
C TRP A 34 -11.50 27.43 -15.50
N ALA A 35 -11.20 28.15 -16.58
CA ALA A 35 -10.11 27.85 -17.50
C ALA A 35 -8.94 28.80 -17.22
N ALA A 36 -7.74 28.24 -17.02
CA ALA A 36 -6.51 29.03 -16.94
C ALA A 36 -6.11 29.46 -18.36
N VAL A 37 -5.85 30.76 -18.56
CA VAL A 37 -5.37 31.30 -19.84
C VAL A 37 -3.85 31.35 -19.80
N SER A 38 -3.20 30.34 -20.38
CA SER A 38 -1.77 30.38 -20.69
C SER A 38 -1.55 31.28 -21.91
N GLN A 39 -0.85 32.42 -21.74
CA GLN A 39 -0.38 33.23 -22.87
C GLN A 39 0.93 32.68 -23.45
N PRO A 40 1.17 32.81 -24.77
CA PRO A 40 2.34 32.25 -25.43
C PRO A 40 3.56 33.20 -25.39
N THR A 41 4.75 32.63 -25.29
CA THR A 41 6.01 33.34 -25.50
C THR A 41 6.29 33.52 -26.99
N HIS A 42 6.16 34.76 -27.50
CA HIS A 42 6.97 35.23 -28.63
C HIS A 42 8.45 35.27 -28.21
N SER A 43 9.46 35.19 -29.09
CA SER A 43 9.57 34.81 -30.51
C SER A 43 11.06 34.88 -30.85
N LEU A 44 11.60 34.01 -31.71
CA LEU A 44 12.66 34.36 -32.67
C LEU A 44 12.78 33.24 -33.72
N ASP A 45 12.56 33.59 -34.99
CA ASP A 45 12.65 32.69 -36.16
C ASP A 45 14.10 32.37 -36.55
N TYR A 46 14.32 31.29 -37.32
CA TYR A 46 14.90 31.38 -38.68
C TYR A 46 14.74 30.07 -39.50
N SER A 47 13.98 30.16 -40.59
CA SER A 47 14.06 29.46 -41.90
C SER A 47 14.33 27.94 -42.06
N GLU A 48 13.37 27.29 -42.74
CA GLU A 48 13.52 26.38 -43.90
C GLU A 48 14.32 25.05 -43.83
N GLY A 49 13.63 23.95 -44.21
CA GLY A 49 14.18 23.05 -45.24
C GLY A 49 14.22 21.53 -44.99
N GLN A 50 13.38 20.80 -45.73
CA GLN A 50 13.56 19.39 -46.18
C GLN A 50 13.51 18.19 -45.19
N PHE A 51 12.50 17.34 -45.42
CA PHE A 51 12.43 15.93 -44.96
C PHE A 51 13.40 15.02 -45.74
N PRO A 52 13.85 13.91 -45.15
CA PRO A 52 13.32 12.61 -45.61
C PRO A 52 13.01 11.58 -44.50
N ARG A 53 12.51 10.41 -44.92
CA ARG A 53 11.87 9.35 -44.11
C ARG A 53 12.82 8.53 -43.21
N ARG A 54 12.25 7.95 -42.13
CA ARG A 54 12.84 6.84 -41.36
C ARG A 54 12.94 5.54 -42.16
N VAL A 55 13.97 4.74 -41.87
CA VAL A 55 14.14 3.31 -42.20
C VAL A 55 14.54 2.59 -40.89
N PRO A 56 14.18 1.31 -40.66
CA PRO A 56 14.40 0.64 -39.37
C PRO A 56 15.85 0.14 -39.16
N SER A 57 16.24 -0.03 -37.90
CA SER A 57 17.55 -0.60 -37.51
C SER A 57 17.51 -2.13 -37.47
N MET A 58 18.51 -2.78 -38.07
CA MET A 58 18.79 -4.22 -37.97
C MET A 58 19.69 -4.51 -36.75
N GLY A 59 19.59 -5.73 -36.20
CA GLY A 59 20.42 -6.17 -35.06
C GLY A 59 21.85 -6.63 -35.44
N PRO A 60 22.72 -6.90 -34.45
CA PRO A 60 24.10 -7.35 -34.68
C PRO A 60 24.24 -8.89 -34.81
N PRO A 61 25.29 -9.40 -35.49
CA PRO A 61 25.42 -10.82 -35.86
C PRO A 61 26.39 -11.66 -35.00
N SER A 62 26.44 -12.95 -35.35
CA SER A 62 27.13 -14.09 -34.72
C SER A 62 28.68 -14.10 -34.83
N LYS A 63 29.33 -14.94 -34.00
CA LYS A 63 30.77 -15.29 -34.10
C LYS A 63 30.99 -16.66 -34.80
N PRO A 64 32.10 -16.83 -35.58
CA PRO A 64 32.66 -18.12 -36.03
C PRO A 64 33.98 -18.51 -35.28
N PRO A 65 34.61 -19.69 -35.55
CA PRO A 65 35.45 -20.41 -34.58
C PRO A 65 36.92 -20.75 -34.96
N ASP A 66 37.64 -21.35 -33.99
CA ASP A 66 38.73 -22.37 -34.02
C ASP A 66 40.16 -22.12 -34.60
N GLU A 67 41.07 -23.05 -34.24
CA GLU A 67 42.52 -23.25 -34.53
C GLU A 67 43.57 -22.34 -33.81
N GLU A 68 44.83 -22.75 -33.54
CA GLU A 68 45.43 -24.03 -33.05
C GLU A 68 46.90 -23.78 -32.57
N HIS A 69 47.50 -24.72 -31.82
CA HIS A 69 48.95 -25.07 -31.72
C HIS A 69 50.02 -24.34 -30.85
N ARG A 70 50.92 -25.22 -30.33
CA ARG A 70 52.31 -25.10 -29.76
C ARG A 70 52.48 -24.68 -28.29
N LEU A 71 53.02 -25.49 -27.35
CA LEU A 71 54.08 -26.55 -27.24
C LEU A 71 55.55 -26.08 -27.14
N GLU A 72 56.18 -26.40 -25.99
CA GLU A 72 57.51 -27.02 -25.71
C GLU A 72 57.72 -26.94 -24.16
N ASP A 73 57.79 -28.03 -23.39
CA ASP A 73 58.91 -28.99 -23.11
C ASP A 73 59.91 -28.45 -22.04
N ALA A 74 60.59 -29.20 -21.15
CA ALA A 74 60.90 -30.64 -21.00
C ALA A 74 61.08 -30.98 -19.47
N GLU A 75 60.75 -32.15 -18.91
CA GLU A 75 61.50 -33.44 -18.79
C GLU A 75 62.05 -33.77 -17.37
N THR A 76 61.63 -34.92 -16.81
CA THR A 76 62.32 -35.90 -15.89
C THR A 76 61.23 -36.72 -15.16
N GLU A 77 61.32 -38.04 -14.93
CA GLU A 77 62.25 -39.09 -15.40
C GLU A 77 61.54 -40.48 -15.31
N SER A 78 62.05 -41.50 -16.01
CA SER A 78 61.64 -42.92 -15.99
C SER A 78 61.78 -43.60 -14.59
N GLN A 79 61.24 -44.77 -14.20
CA GLN A 79 60.55 -45.93 -14.82
C GLN A 79 59.89 -46.78 -13.67
N SER A 80 59.15 -47.91 -13.82
CA SER A 80 58.74 -48.73 -14.98
C SER A 80 57.30 -49.31 -14.85
N ALA A 81 57.09 -50.61 -14.55
CA ALA A 81 55.78 -51.29 -14.56
C ALA A 81 55.64 -52.50 -13.61
N VAL A 82 54.45 -52.69 -13.01
CA VAL A 82 53.74 -53.99 -12.87
C VAL A 82 52.23 -53.74 -13.01
N SER A 83 51.53 -54.67 -13.64
CA SER A 83 50.10 -54.67 -13.93
C SER A 83 49.21 -55.00 -12.71
N GLU A 84 48.20 -54.16 -12.43
CA GLU A 84 46.93 -54.61 -11.83
C GLU A 84 45.73 -53.85 -12.43
N THR A 85 44.74 -54.58 -12.92
CA THR A 85 43.44 -54.04 -13.34
C THR A 85 42.62 -53.61 -12.12
N PRO A 86 42.14 -52.35 -12.04
CA PRO A 86 41.16 -51.99 -11.03
C PRO A 86 39.85 -52.73 -11.32
N GLN A 87 39.54 -53.72 -10.48
CA GLN A 87 38.24 -54.38 -10.52
C GLN A 87 37.14 -53.33 -10.40
N LYS A 88 36.15 -53.40 -11.30
CA LYS A 88 34.84 -52.79 -11.04
C LYS A 88 34.29 -53.41 -9.75
N ARG A 89 34.44 -52.70 -8.62
CA ARG A 89 33.58 -52.92 -7.46
C ARG A 89 32.19 -52.46 -7.89
N SER A 90 31.42 -53.41 -8.41
CA SER A 90 29.99 -53.26 -8.55
C SER A 90 29.40 -53.27 -7.15
N ASP A 91 29.32 -52.10 -6.53
CA ASP A 91 28.34 -51.88 -5.47
C ASP A 91 27.00 -52.33 -6.03
N ALA A 92 26.36 -53.24 -5.31
CA ALA A 92 25.11 -53.85 -5.72
C ALA A 92 23.99 -52.80 -5.61
N VAL A 93 23.88 -51.95 -6.64
CA VAL A 93 22.76 -51.02 -6.80
C VAL A 93 21.49 -51.86 -6.80
N GLN A 94 20.79 -51.85 -5.67
CA GLN A 94 19.44 -52.41 -5.57
C GLN A 94 18.65 -51.79 -6.72
N LYS A 95 18.14 -52.63 -7.62
CA LYS A 95 17.38 -52.18 -8.79
C LYS A 95 16.02 -51.65 -8.33
N VAL A 96 16.00 -50.42 -7.82
CA VAL A 96 14.78 -49.73 -7.38
C VAL A 96 13.78 -49.60 -8.53
N VAL A 97 12.49 -49.64 -8.20
CA VAL A 97 11.40 -49.48 -9.14
C VAL A 97 10.97 -48.02 -9.17
N LYS A 98 11.12 -47.40 -10.35
CA LYS A 98 10.59 -46.07 -10.66
C LYS A 98 9.22 -46.26 -11.34
N LEU A 99 8.20 -45.63 -10.78
CA LEU A 99 6.81 -45.63 -11.27
C LEU A 99 6.37 -44.24 -11.74
N LEU A 100 7.00 -43.19 -11.21
CA LEU A 100 6.78 -41.81 -11.62
C LEU A 100 7.55 -41.50 -12.92
N SER A 101 7.07 -40.50 -13.67
CA SER A 101 7.85 -39.95 -14.78
C SER A 101 9.11 -39.24 -14.27
N ASN A 102 10.18 -39.22 -15.07
CA ASN A 102 11.46 -38.60 -14.67
C ASN A 102 11.29 -37.15 -14.16
N LYS A 103 10.47 -36.33 -14.84
CA LYS A 103 10.19 -34.94 -14.44
C LYS A 103 9.49 -34.87 -13.08
N ARG A 104 8.54 -35.78 -12.83
CA ARG A 104 7.77 -35.85 -11.58
C ARG A 104 8.62 -36.35 -10.41
N SER A 105 9.38 -37.42 -10.63
CA SER A 105 10.36 -37.97 -9.70
C SER A 105 11.39 -36.91 -9.30
N GLN A 106 11.87 -36.10 -10.24
CA GLN A 106 12.77 -34.98 -9.97
C GLN A 106 12.09 -33.87 -9.14
N ALA A 107 10.87 -33.47 -9.46
CA ALA A 107 10.15 -32.43 -8.70
C ALA A 107 9.93 -32.83 -7.24
N VAL A 108 9.47 -34.06 -7.00
CA VAL A 108 9.31 -34.61 -5.65
C VAL A 108 10.66 -34.76 -4.95
N GLY A 109 11.69 -35.23 -5.65
CA GLY A 109 13.05 -35.35 -5.10
C GLY A 109 13.66 -34.01 -4.67
N ILE A 110 13.38 -32.92 -5.41
CA ILE A 110 13.77 -31.56 -5.02
C ILE A 110 13.05 -31.18 -3.73
N LEU A 111 11.72 -31.32 -3.66
CA LEU A 111 10.95 -31.02 -2.45
C LEU A 111 11.46 -31.80 -1.23
N MET A 112 11.68 -33.12 -1.37
CA MET A 112 12.25 -33.94 -0.30
C MET A 112 13.62 -33.42 0.18
N SER A 113 14.46 -32.94 -0.74
CA SER A 113 15.80 -32.44 -0.40
C SER A 113 15.79 -31.09 0.32
N SER A 114 14.77 -30.26 0.11
CA SER A 114 14.61 -28.95 0.77
C SER A 114 13.76 -29.01 2.04
N LEU A 115 12.95 -30.06 2.22
CA LEU A 115 11.91 -30.11 3.25
C LEU A 115 12.47 -30.15 4.69
N HIS A 116 13.60 -30.83 4.91
CA HIS A 116 14.31 -30.93 6.20
C HIS A 116 13.44 -31.24 7.45
N LEU A 117 12.29 -31.90 7.27
CA LEU A 117 11.34 -32.28 8.32
C LEU A 117 11.09 -33.79 8.32
N ASP A 118 10.80 -34.35 9.49
CA ASP A 118 10.39 -35.75 9.60
C ASP A 118 8.91 -35.90 9.24
N MET A 119 8.52 -37.06 8.67
CA MET A 119 7.13 -37.37 8.33
C MET A 119 6.17 -37.28 9.54
N LYS A 120 6.70 -37.46 10.76
CA LYS A 120 5.96 -37.30 12.01
C LYS A 120 5.55 -35.86 12.28
N ASP A 121 6.40 -34.89 11.95
CA ASP A 121 6.12 -33.47 12.14
C ASP A 121 5.05 -33.01 11.16
N ILE A 122 5.12 -33.48 9.91
CA ILE A 122 4.10 -33.28 8.89
C ILE A 122 2.76 -33.90 9.34
N GLN A 123 2.77 -35.15 9.83
CA GLN A 123 1.57 -35.78 10.36
C GLN A 123 0.98 -35.02 11.55
N HIS A 124 1.81 -34.57 12.50
CA HIS A 124 1.39 -33.79 13.65
C HIS A 124 0.71 -32.49 13.21
N ALA A 125 1.36 -31.72 12.34
CA ALA A 125 0.85 -30.46 11.82
C ALA A 125 -0.51 -30.63 11.14
N VAL A 126 -0.66 -31.63 10.27
CA VAL A 126 -1.87 -31.85 9.48
C VAL A 126 -3.03 -32.44 10.30
N VAL A 127 -2.75 -33.33 11.26
CA VAL A 127 -3.80 -33.93 12.10
C VAL A 127 -4.30 -32.94 13.16
N ASN A 128 -3.41 -32.11 13.72
CA ASN A 128 -3.71 -31.21 14.83
C ASN A 128 -3.99 -29.73 14.44
N LEU A 129 -3.81 -29.37 13.17
CA LEU A 129 -3.79 -27.98 12.66
C LEU A 129 -2.70 -27.11 13.33
N ASP A 130 -1.53 -27.71 13.57
CA ASP A 130 -0.40 -27.03 14.20
C ASP A 130 0.66 -26.67 13.14
N ASN A 131 0.65 -25.42 12.69
CA ASN A 131 1.60 -24.90 11.71
C ASN A 131 2.82 -24.18 12.35
N SER A 132 3.12 -24.46 13.64
CA SER A 132 4.26 -23.86 14.34
C SER A 132 5.62 -24.45 13.92
N VAL A 133 5.65 -25.74 13.58
CA VAL A 133 6.85 -26.46 13.10
C VAL A 133 6.88 -26.59 11.58
N VAL A 134 5.71 -26.79 10.95
CA VAL A 134 5.55 -26.90 9.49
C VAL A 134 4.73 -25.72 9.01
N ASP A 135 5.39 -24.76 8.37
CA ASP A 135 4.75 -23.52 7.93
C ASP A 135 3.80 -23.72 6.74
N LEU A 136 3.02 -22.68 6.44
CA LEU A 136 2.00 -22.71 5.39
C LEU A 136 2.60 -22.83 3.97
N GLU A 137 3.80 -22.30 3.74
CA GLU A 137 4.49 -22.44 2.44
C GLU A 137 4.93 -23.88 2.21
N THR A 138 5.43 -24.53 3.25
CA THR A 138 5.79 -25.95 3.26
C THR A 138 4.55 -26.84 3.07
N LEU A 139 3.44 -26.55 3.78
CA LEU A 139 2.18 -27.26 3.60
C LEU A 139 1.60 -27.08 2.18
N GLN A 140 1.71 -25.88 1.59
CA GLN A 140 1.33 -25.62 0.19
C GLN A 140 2.19 -26.45 -0.77
N ALA A 141 3.52 -26.46 -0.60
CA ALA A 141 4.44 -27.22 -1.45
C ALA A 141 4.18 -28.74 -1.37
N LEU A 142 3.92 -29.26 -0.17
CA LEU A 142 3.50 -30.65 0.06
C LEU A 142 2.15 -30.96 -0.60
N TYR A 143 1.17 -30.06 -0.48
CA TYR A 143 -0.14 -30.21 -1.09
C TYR A 143 -0.06 -30.25 -2.63
N GLU A 144 0.69 -29.35 -3.25
CA GLU A 144 0.87 -29.32 -4.71
C GLU A 144 1.60 -30.54 -5.24
N ASN A 145 2.57 -31.07 -4.48
CA ASN A 145 3.39 -32.19 -4.91
C ASN A 145 2.87 -33.57 -4.49
N ARG A 146 1.80 -33.67 -3.69
CA ARG A 146 1.20 -34.94 -3.25
C ARG A 146 0.85 -35.87 -4.42
N ALA A 147 0.80 -37.17 -4.15
CA ALA A 147 0.46 -38.17 -5.16
C ALA A 147 -0.92 -37.90 -5.77
N GLN A 148 -1.01 -37.93 -7.10
CA GLN A 148 -2.30 -37.99 -7.79
C GLN A 148 -2.88 -39.40 -7.69
N SER A 149 -4.19 -39.57 -7.84
CA SER A 149 -4.87 -40.86 -7.62
C SER A 149 -4.29 -42.00 -8.48
N ASP A 150 -3.91 -41.72 -9.72
CA ASP A 150 -3.30 -42.72 -10.62
C ASP A 150 -1.82 -43.00 -10.29
N GLU A 151 -1.10 -42.04 -9.70
CA GLU A 151 0.25 -42.24 -9.17
C GLU A 151 0.19 -43.16 -7.93
N LEU A 152 -0.75 -42.86 -7.02
CA LEU A 152 -0.93 -43.59 -5.77
C LEU A 152 -1.39 -45.03 -6.01
N GLU A 153 -2.34 -45.28 -6.92
CA GLU A 153 -2.75 -46.65 -7.30
C GLU A 153 -1.58 -47.50 -7.79
N LYS A 154 -0.67 -46.93 -8.60
CA LYS A 154 0.51 -47.65 -9.11
C LYS A 154 1.47 -48.01 -7.96
N ILE A 155 1.71 -47.04 -7.07
CA ILE A 155 2.58 -47.17 -5.90
C ILE A 155 2.02 -48.23 -4.93
N GLU A 156 0.74 -48.15 -4.59
CA GLU A 156 0.06 -49.15 -3.75
C GLU A 156 0.05 -50.54 -4.37
N LYS A 157 -0.27 -50.66 -5.67
CA LYS A 157 -0.31 -51.95 -6.36
C LYS A 157 1.05 -52.64 -6.37
N HIS A 158 2.14 -51.87 -6.53
CA HIS A 158 3.50 -52.38 -6.38
C HIS A 158 3.76 -52.82 -4.94
N GLY A 159 3.43 -51.99 -3.94
CA GLY A 159 3.61 -52.28 -2.52
C GLY A 159 2.83 -53.51 -2.02
N ARG A 160 1.64 -53.78 -2.58
CA ARG A 160 0.87 -55.00 -2.31
C ARG A 160 1.54 -56.22 -2.97
N SER A 161 1.89 -56.13 -4.26
CA SER A 161 2.53 -57.21 -5.03
C SER A 161 3.96 -57.56 -4.56
N SER A 162 4.63 -56.65 -3.84
CA SER A 162 5.97 -56.87 -3.30
C SER A 162 5.98 -57.65 -1.98
N LYS A 163 4.95 -57.53 -1.13
CA LYS A 163 4.90 -58.20 0.18
C LYS A 163 4.88 -59.73 0.07
N ASP A 164 4.34 -60.27 -1.01
CA ASP A 164 4.23 -61.72 -1.24
C ASP A 164 5.47 -62.35 -1.92
N LYS A 165 6.57 -61.59 -2.10
CA LYS A 165 7.75 -62.03 -2.86
C LYS A 165 9.06 -61.66 -2.18
N GLU A 166 9.77 -62.69 -1.73
CA GLU A 166 11.07 -62.61 -1.03
C GLU A 166 12.19 -61.85 -1.81
N ASN A 167 12.02 -61.68 -3.12
CA ASN A 167 12.95 -60.95 -4.00
C ASN A 167 12.34 -59.67 -4.62
N ALA A 168 11.35 -59.05 -3.96
CA ALA A 168 10.72 -57.85 -4.47
C ALA A 168 11.64 -56.61 -4.37
N LYS A 169 11.66 -55.82 -5.44
CA LYS A 169 12.41 -54.58 -5.52
C LYS A 169 11.71 -53.46 -4.75
N SER A 170 12.47 -52.72 -3.94
CA SER A 170 12.04 -51.49 -3.31
C SER A 170 11.64 -50.43 -4.35
N LEU A 171 10.72 -49.54 -3.96
CA LEU A 171 10.42 -48.31 -4.70
C LEU A 171 11.62 -47.36 -4.66
N ASP A 172 11.72 -46.42 -5.60
CA ASP A 172 12.66 -45.31 -5.47
C ASP A 172 12.19 -44.31 -4.39
N LYS A 173 13.08 -43.45 -3.89
CA LYS A 173 12.81 -42.56 -2.74
C LYS A 173 11.60 -41.62 -2.94
N PRO A 174 11.37 -41.00 -4.10
CA PRO A 174 10.21 -40.15 -4.32
C PRO A 174 8.88 -40.90 -4.19
N GLU A 175 8.78 -42.11 -4.72
CA GLU A 175 7.64 -42.99 -4.58
C GLU A 175 7.40 -43.43 -3.13
N GLN A 176 8.46 -43.68 -2.36
CA GLN A 176 8.35 -43.99 -0.92
C GLN A 176 7.79 -42.79 -0.14
N PHE A 177 8.32 -41.58 -0.37
CA PHE A 177 7.86 -40.36 0.28
C PHE A 177 6.40 -40.04 -0.04
N LEU A 178 6.00 -40.14 -1.32
CA LEU A 178 4.60 -39.96 -1.72
C LEU A 178 3.67 -41.00 -1.07
N TYR A 179 4.13 -42.25 -0.91
CA TYR A 179 3.39 -43.27 -0.20
C TYR A 179 3.23 -42.93 1.28
N GLU A 180 4.32 -42.60 1.98
CA GLU A 180 4.27 -42.22 3.41
C GLU A 180 3.36 -41.01 3.65
N LEU A 181 3.44 -39.98 2.80
CA LEU A 181 2.56 -38.81 2.86
C LEU A 181 1.07 -39.19 2.70
N SER A 182 0.78 -40.20 1.85
CA SER A 182 -0.60 -40.70 1.65
C SER A 182 -1.15 -41.49 2.83
N LEU A 183 -0.28 -41.98 3.74
CA LEU A 183 -0.72 -42.65 4.98
C LEU A 183 -1.23 -41.67 6.04
N ILE A 184 -0.98 -40.35 5.89
CA ILE A 184 -1.55 -39.34 6.77
C ILE A 184 -3.07 -39.26 6.53
N PRO A 185 -3.93 -39.51 7.56
CA PRO A 185 -5.37 -39.62 7.37
C PRO A 185 -6.00 -38.36 6.76
N ASN A 186 -6.63 -38.48 5.59
CA ASN A 186 -7.24 -37.37 4.86
C ASN A 186 -6.29 -36.17 4.62
N PHE A 187 -5.02 -36.46 4.29
CA PHE A 187 -3.98 -35.44 4.06
C PHE A 187 -4.45 -34.29 3.13
N SER A 188 -5.01 -34.63 1.97
CA SER A 188 -5.43 -33.64 0.97
C SER A 188 -6.49 -32.69 1.52
N GLU A 189 -7.54 -33.26 2.12
CA GLU A 189 -8.69 -32.53 2.65
C GLU A 189 -8.26 -31.61 3.79
N ARG A 190 -7.44 -32.12 4.71
CA ARG A 190 -6.97 -31.38 5.90
C ARG A 190 -6.07 -30.22 5.53
N VAL A 191 -5.07 -30.46 4.67
CA VAL A 191 -4.13 -29.41 4.25
C VAL A 191 -4.85 -28.33 3.44
N PHE A 192 -5.81 -28.71 2.57
CA PHE A 192 -6.65 -27.74 1.89
C PHE A 192 -7.39 -26.82 2.87
N CYS A 193 -8.00 -27.38 3.93
CA CYS A 193 -8.72 -26.59 4.93
C CYS A 193 -7.79 -25.66 5.74
N ILE A 194 -6.59 -26.13 6.12
CA ILE A 194 -5.58 -25.33 6.84
C ILE A 194 -5.11 -24.12 6.00
N LEU A 195 -4.79 -24.36 4.72
CA LEU A 195 -4.36 -23.32 3.79
C LEU A 195 -5.50 -22.32 3.50
N PHE A 196 -6.72 -22.82 3.34
CA PHE A 196 -7.90 -21.98 3.18
C PHE A 196 -8.16 -21.10 4.41
N GLN A 197 -8.00 -21.64 5.63
CA GLN A 197 -8.21 -20.89 6.87
C GLN A 197 -7.33 -19.63 6.98
N SER A 198 -6.03 -19.72 6.63
CA SER A 198 -5.15 -18.54 6.63
C SER A 198 -5.54 -17.56 5.52
N THR A 199 -5.65 -18.05 4.28
CA THR A 199 -5.92 -17.19 3.11
C THR A 199 -7.28 -16.50 3.18
N PHE A 200 -8.30 -17.14 3.76
CA PHE A 200 -9.59 -16.51 4.05
C PHE A 200 -9.45 -15.37 5.06
N SER A 201 -8.78 -15.62 6.19
CA SER A 201 -8.61 -14.66 7.29
C SER A 201 -7.84 -13.41 6.82
N GLU A 202 -6.77 -13.60 6.05
CA GLU A 202 -6.00 -12.52 5.43
C GLU A 202 -6.83 -11.71 4.43
N SER A 203 -7.61 -12.40 3.58
CA SER A 203 -8.44 -11.77 2.55
C SER A 203 -9.57 -10.92 3.15
N ILE A 204 -10.31 -11.46 4.13
CA ILE A 204 -11.35 -10.74 4.87
C ILE A 204 -10.75 -9.52 5.58
N CYS A 205 -9.62 -9.69 6.28
CA CYS A 205 -8.95 -8.58 6.97
C CYS A 205 -8.48 -7.48 5.99
N SER A 206 -7.98 -7.87 4.81
CA SER A 206 -7.57 -6.97 3.73
C SER A 206 -8.76 -6.20 3.12
N ILE A 207 -9.91 -6.86 2.94
CA ILE A 207 -11.15 -6.22 2.46
C ILE A 207 -11.65 -5.23 3.51
N ARG A 208 -11.84 -5.67 4.76
CA ARG A 208 -12.31 -4.88 5.90
C ARG A 208 -11.57 -3.55 6.04
N ARG A 209 -10.22 -3.60 6.12
CA ARG A 209 -9.36 -2.41 6.24
C ARG A 209 -9.54 -1.41 5.09
N LYS A 210 -9.79 -1.88 3.86
CA LYS A 210 -10.02 -1.01 2.70
C LYS A 210 -11.41 -0.38 2.72
N LEU A 211 -12.42 -1.12 3.17
CA LEU A 211 -13.78 -0.59 3.36
C LEU A 211 -13.81 0.46 4.49
N GLU A 212 -13.19 0.16 5.63
CA GLU A 212 -12.98 1.10 6.75
C GLU A 212 -12.27 2.39 6.27
N LEU A 213 -11.24 2.27 5.42
CA LEU A 213 -10.55 3.42 4.84
C LEU A 213 -11.49 4.27 3.96
N LEU A 214 -12.28 3.65 3.09
CA LEU A 214 -13.26 4.34 2.25
C LEU A 214 -14.31 5.06 3.09
N GLN A 215 -14.87 4.40 4.11
CA GLN A 215 -15.83 5.01 5.06
C GLN A 215 -15.22 6.20 5.80
N LYS A 216 -14.03 6.02 6.39
CA LYS A 216 -13.29 7.06 7.11
C LYS A 216 -13.03 8.29 6.22
N LEU A 217 -12.62 8.08 4.96
CA LEU A 217 -12.38 9.16 4.01
C LEU A 217 -13.67 9.90 3.65
N CYS A 218 -14.76 9.17 3.41
CA CYS A 218 -16.07 9.77 3.15
C CYS A 218 -16.55 10.65 4.32
N GLU A 219 -16.47 10.12 5.54
CA GLU A 219 -16.83 10.83 6.77
C GLU A 219 -15.94 12.07 6.99
N THR A 220 -14.61 11.91 6.88
CA THR A 220 -13.65 13.01 7.06
C THR A 220 -13.88 14.12 6.03
N LEU A 221 -14.20 13.78 4.78
CA LEU A 221 -14.46 14.78 3.74
C LEU A 221 -15.77 15.52 3.97
N LYS A 222 -16.85 14.84 4.39
CA LYS A 222 -18.16 15.46 4.65
C LYS A 222 -18.14 16.35 5.90
N ASN A 223 -17.62 15.81 7.00
CA ASN A 223 -17.84 16.32 8.36
C ASN A 223 -16.54 16.80 9.05
N GLY A 224 -15.37 16.66 8.42
CA GLY A 224 -14.10 17.09 8.98
C GLY A 224 -14.00 18.62 9.09
N PRO A 225 -13.80 19.21 10.29
CA PRO A 225 -13.82 20.65 10.48
C PRO A 225 -12.73 21.38 9.69
N GLY A 226 -11.53 20.79 9.59
CA GLY A 226 -10.44 21.33 8.75
C GLY A 226 -10.79 21.33 7.26
N VAL A 227 -11.49 20.31 6.76
CA VAL A 227 -11.98 20.26 5.37
C VAL A 227 -13.02 21.37 5.15
N MET A 228 -13.98 21.52 6.05
CA MET A 228 -15.00 22.58 5.96
C MET A 228 -14.39 23.99 6.02
N GLN A 229 -13.42 24.23 6.91
CA GLN A 229 -12.70 25.51 7.01
C GLN A 229 -11.90 25.81 5.73
N VAL A 230 -11.18 24.82 5.18
CA VAL A 230 -10.42 24.99 3.93
C VAL A 230 -11.35 25.26 2.74
N LEU A 231 -12.45 24.53 2.59
CA LEU A 231 -13.45 24.80 1.55
C LEU A 231 -14.09 26.18 1.72
N GLY A 232 -14.39 26.59 2.96
CA GLY A 232 -14.89 27.92 3.29
C GLY A 232 -13.93 29.04 2.90
N LEU A 233 -12.62 28.85 3.11
CA LEU A 233 -11.58 29.80 2.67
C LEU A 233 -11.49 29.88 1.14
N VAL A 234 -11.57 28.75 0.43
CA VAL A 234 -11.61 28.72 -1.04
C VAL A 234 -12.83 29.49 -1.55
N LEU A 235 -14.00 29.31 -0.96
CA LEU A 235 -15.23 30.01 -1.33
C LEU A 235 -15.13 31.52 -1.04
N ALA A 236 -14.72 31.89 0.17
CA ALA A 236 -14.63 33.28 0.61
C ALA A 236 -13.63 34.09 -0.25
N PHE A 237 -12.43 33.56 -0.47
CA PHE A 237 -11.45 34.22 -1.33
C PHE A 237 -11.88 34.20 -2.80
N GLY A 238 -12.46 33.10 -3.29
CA GLY A 238 -13.01 33.00 -4.64
C GLY A 238 -14.08 34.08 -4.92
N ASN A 239 -15.04 34.25 -4.01
CA ASN A 239 -16.06 35.30 -4.11
C ASN A 239 -15.44 36.70 -4.07
N TYR A 240 -14.56 36.95 -3.11
CA TYR A 240 -13.92 38.26 -2.93
C TYR A 240 -13.07 38.69 -4.14
N MET A 241 -12.25 37.78 -4.68
CA MET A 241 -11.47 38.03 -5.91
C MET A 241 -12.32 38.40 -7.13
N ASN A 242 -13.54 37.87 -7.17
CA ASN A 242 -14.44 38.00 -8.32
C ASN A 242 -15.60 38.96 -8.04
N GLY A 243 -15.49 39.76 -6.98
CA GLY A 243 -16.43 40.83 -6.64
C GLY A 243 -16.69 41.75 -7.84
N GLY A 244 -17.96 42.12 -8.03
CA GLY A 244 -18.41 42.87 -9.20
C GLY A 244 -18.76 42.00 -10.42
N ASN A 245 -18.32 40.74 -10.50
CA ASN A 245 -18.83 39.79 -11.49
C ASN A 245 -20.06 39.05 -10.95
N LYS A 246 -21.25 39.41 -11.47
CA LYS A 246 -22.55 38.84 -11.06
C LYS A 246 -22.66 37.31 -11.14
N THR A 247 -21.82 36.63 -11.92
CA THR A 247 -21.86 35.15 -12.06
C THR A 247 -20.66 34.44 -11.41
N ARG A 248 -19.76 35.17 -10.74
CA ARG A 248 -18.53 34.59 -10.15
C ARG A 248 -18.14 35.11 -8.77
N GLY A 249 -18.62 36.29 -8.35
CA GLY A 249 -18.29 36.91 -7.06
C GLY A 249 -19.33 36.72 -5.94
N GLN A 250 -20.40 35.99 -6.21
CA GLN A 250 -21.52 35.74 -5.29
C GLN A 250 -21.99 34.28 -5.38
N ALA A 251 -21.04 33.35 -5.42
CA ALA A 251 -21.33 31.92 -5.47
C ALA A 251 -21.59 31.34 -4.06
N ASP A 252 -22.56 30.44 -3.95
CA ASP A 252 -22.82 29.67 -2.72
C ASP A 252 -21.92 28.41 -2.61
N GLY A 253 -21.23 28.04 -3.71
CA GLY A 253 -20.37 26.87 -3.78
C GLY A 253 -19.56 26.82 -5.08
N PHE A 254 -18.73 25.79 -5.23
CA PHE A 254 -17.89 25.57 -6.41
C PHE A 254 -17.73 24.07 -6.72
N GLY A 255 -17.42 23.74 -7.98
CA GLY A 255 -17.09 22.37 -8.37
C GLY A 255 -15.71 21.94 -7.87
N LEU A 256 -15.58 20.70 -7.38
CA LEU A 256 -14.32 20.18 -6.82
C LEU A 256 -13.13 20.23 -7.81
N ASP A 257 -13.39 20.26 -9.12
CA ASP A 257 -12.36 20.33 -10.17
C ASP A 257 -11.49 21.59 -10.10
N ILE A 258 -11.90 22.60 -9.34
CA ILE A 258 -11.12 23.83 -9.13
C ILE A 258 -10.03 23.65 -8.06
N LEU A 259 -10.15 22.68 -7.15
CA LEU A 259 -9.25 22.54 -6.00
C LEU A 259 -7.78 22.35 -6.41
N PRO A 260 -7.42 21.46 -7.35
CA PRO A 260 -6.03 21.30 -7.77
C PRO A 260 -5.47 22.53 -8.50
N LYS A 261 -6.34 23.31 -9.17
CA LYS A 261 -5.98 24.51 -9.96
C LYS A 261 -5.60 25.71 -9.08
N LEU A 262 -5.88 25.66 -7.77
CA LEU A 262 -5.56 26.75 -6.83
C LEU A 262 -4.05 27.02 -6.70
N LYS A 263 -3.19 26.06 -7.07
CA LYS A 263 -1.73 26.25 -7.11
C LYS A 263 -1.28 27.13 -8.29
N ASP A 264 -2.07 27.21 -9.36
CA ASP A 264 -1.72 27.90 -10.61
C ASP A 264 -2.16 29.36 -10.60
N VAL A 265 -3.18 29.71 -9.82
CA VAL A 265 -3.58 31.10 -9.58
C VAL A 265 -2.50 31.81 -8.76
N LYS A 266 -1.86 32.85 -9.32
CA LYS A 266 -0.75 33.59 -8.69
C LYS A 266 -1.12 35.02 -8.28
N SER A 267 -0.30 35.61 -7.41
CA SER A 267 -0.21 37.06 -7.17
C SER A 267 0.38 37.81 -8.38
N SER A 268 0.22 39.15 -8.43
CA SER A 268 0.67 39.98 -9.55
C SER A 268 2.18 39.93 -9.81
N ASP A 269 2.95 39.73 -8.74
CA ASP A 269 4.41 39.58 -8.75
C ASP A 269 4.88 38.12 -8.93
N ASN A 270 3.95 37.17 -9.10
CA ASN A 270 4.18 35.72 -9.11
C ASN A 270 4.88 35.13 -7.86
N SER A 271 5.00 35.88 -6.75
CA SER A 271 5.69 35.41 -5.54
C SER A 271 4.91 34.34 -4.77
N ARG A 272 3.58 34.30 -4.92
CA ARG A 272 2.70 33.38 -4.18
C ARG A 272 1.57 32.82 -5.04
N SER A 273 1.13 31.60 -4.75
CA SER A 273 -0.14 31.05 -5.26
C SER A 273 -1.29 31.28 -4.29
N LEU A 274 -2.53 31.27 -4.80
CA LEU A 274 -3.75 31.29 -4.00
C LEU A 274 -3.76 30.14 -2.99
N LEU A 275 -3.36 28.93 -3.40
CA LEU A 275 -3.22 27.78 -2.49
C LEU A 275 -2.23 28.06 -1.35
N SER A 276 -1.05 28.61 -1.65
CA SER A 276 -0.07 28.98 -0.62
C SER A 276 -0.60 30.06 0.33
N TYR A 277 -1.41 30.99 -0.18
CA TYR A 277 -2.08 31.99 0.65
C TYR A 277 -3.13 31.35 1.57
N ILE A 278 -4.01 30.49 1.03
CA ILE A 278 -5.03 29.76 1.80
C ILE A 278 -4.41 28.97 2.95
N VAL A 279 -3.34 28.23 2.68
CA VAL A 279 -2.63 27.42 3.70
C VAL A 279 -2.08 28.29 4.84
N SER A 280 -1.51 29.45 4.51
CA SER A 280 -0.96 30.39 5.48
C SER A 280 -2.03 31.13 6.26
N TYR A 281 -3.13 31.50 5.60
CA TYR A 281 -4.29 32.06 6.27
C TYR A 281 -4.94 31.03 7.21
N TYR A 282 -5.07 29.77 6.79
CA TYR A 282 -5.53 28.67 7.63
C TYR A 282 -4.66 28.56 8.90
N LEU A 283 -3.35 28.39 8.73
CA LEU A 283 -2.43 28.23 9.86
C LEU A 283 -2.39 29.44 10.79
N ARG A 284 -2.49 30.68 10.27
CA ARG A 284 -2.41 31.89 11.09
C ARG A 284 -3.74 32.27 11.79
N ASN A 285 -4.88 31.67 11.41
CA ASN A 285 -6.22 32.08 11.90
C ASN A 285 -7.09 30.93 12.45
N PHE A 286 -6.84 29.67 12.10
CA PHE A 286 -7.66 28.51 12.50
C PHE A 286 -6.89 27.44 13.29
N ASP A 287 -5.55 27.47 13.26
CA ASP A 287 -4.70 26.46 13.89
C ASP A 287 -3.90 27.06 15.06
N GLU A 288 -4.37 26.85 16.29
CA GLU A 288 -3.71 27.32 17.50
C GLU A 288 -2.33 26.68 17.73
N ASP A 289 -2.08 25.53 17.09
CA ASP A 289 -0.83 24.76 17.14
C ASP A 289 0.11 25.04 15.96
N ALA A 290 -0.21 26.01 15.10
CA ALA A 290 0.63 26.38 13.97
C ALA A 290 2.08 26.73 14.38
N GLY A 291 3.04 26.14 13.67
CA GLY A 291 4.46 26.20 13.98
C GLY A 291 4.88 25.41 15.23
N LYS A 292 4.06 24.50 15.76
CA LYS A 292 4.42 23.53 16.82
C LYS A 292 4.44 22.10 16.25
N GLU A 293 5.01 21.16 17.01
CA GLU A 293 5.02 19.74 16.64
C GLU A 293 3.62 19.08 16.69
N GLN A 294 2.70 19.66 17.45
CA GLN A 294 1.33 19.18 17.63
C GLN A 294 0.39 19.60 16.48
N CYS A 295 0.85 20.46 15.57
CA CYS A 295 0.06 20.97 14.44
C CYS A 295 -0.48 19.82 13.58
N LEU A 296 -1.80 19.69 13.48
CA LEU A 296 -2.46 18.61 12.75
C LEU A 296 -2.75 19.02 11.31
N PHE A 297 -2.57 18.06 10.39
CA PHE A 297 -2.87 18.28 8.98
C PHE A 297 -4.40 18.30 8.78
N PRO A 298 -5.01 19.36 8.19
CA PRO A 298 -6.46 19.59 8.24
C PRO A 298 -7.28 18.83 7.18
N LEU A 299 -6.61 18.13 6.26
CA LEU A 299 -7.23 17.36 5.17
C LEU A 299 -6.91 15.87 5.33
N PRO A 300 -7.63 14.95 4.66
CA PRO A 300 -7.25 13.54 4.68
C PRO A 300 -5.87 13.31 4.05
N GLU A 301 -5.14 12.33 4.58
CA GLU A 301 -3.77 12.04 4.16
C GLU A 301 -3.67 11.73 2.65
N PRO A 302 -2.72 12.34 1.92
CA PRO A 302 -2.60 12.11 0.47
C PRO A 302 -2.39 10.64 0.08
N GLN A 303 -1.74 9.85 0.93
CA GLN A 303 -1.52 8.41 0.71
C GLN A 303 -2.81 7.59 0.89
N ASP A 304 -3.69 7.99 1.80
CA ASP A 304 -5.00 7.35 2.01
C ASP A 304 -5.92 7.64 0.80
N LEU A 305 -5.96 8.90 0.37
CA LEU A 305 -6.67 9.34 -0.84
C LEU A 305 -6.12 8.67 -2.10
N PHE A 306 -4.80 8.51 -2.22
CA PHE A 306 -4.19 7.77 -3.32
C PHE A 306 -4.69 6.32 -3.35
N GLN A 307 -4.60 5.59 -2.23
CA GLN A 307 -5.06 4.21 -2.14
C GLN A 307 -6.54 4.09 -2.52
N ALA A 308 -7.41 4.93 -1.97
CA ALA A 308 -8.84 4.95 -2.30
C ALA A 308 -9.12 5.23 -3.79
N SER A 309 -8.31 6.08 -4.44
CA SER A 309 -8.43 6.35 -5.88
C SER A 309 -8.10 5.15 -6.79
N GLN A 310 -7.42 4.13 -6.25
CA GLN A 310 -7.09 2.89 -6.98
C GLN A 310 -8.11 1.77 -6.76
N MET A 311 -9.08 1.94 -5.86
CA MET A 311 -10.07 0.93 -5.50
C MET A 311 -11.28 0.92 -6.44
N LYS A 312 -11.93 -0.24 -6.57
CA LYS A 312 -13.13 -0.47 -7.37
C LYS A 312 -14.11 -1.38 -6.62
N PHE A 313 -15.39 -1.02 -6.59
CA PHE A 313 -16.41 -1.79 -5.89
C PHE A 313 -16.64 -3.17 -6.51
N GLU A 314 -16.46 -3.30 -7.83
CA GLU A 314 -16.59 -4.55 -8.58
C GLU A 314 -15.54 -5.59 -8.19
N ASP A 315 -14.31 -5.15 -7.85
CA ASP A 315 -13.23 -6.03 -7.44
C ASP A 315 -13.53 -6.61 -6.04
N PHE A 316 -13.96 -5.80 -5.07
CA PHE A 316 -14.42 -6.30 -3.77
C PHE A 316 -15.59 -7.29 -3.90
N GLN A 317 -16.57 -7.01 -4.77
CA GLN A 317 -17.68 -7.96 -5.02
C GLN A 317 -17.18 -9.28 -5.61
N LYS A 318 -16.18 -9.23 -6.50
CA LYS A 318 -15.59 -10.42 -7.12
C LYS A 318 -14.81 -11.25 -6.09
N ASP A 319 -14.03 -10.59 -5.24
CA ASP A 319 -13.23 -11.23 -4.21
C ASP A 319 -14.11 -11.87 -3.12
N LEU A 320 -15.13 -11.16 -2.63
CA LEU A 320 -16.12 -11.74 -1.70
C LEU A 320 -16.89 -12.92 -2.33
N ARG A 321 -17.33 -12.82 -3.59
CA ARG A 321 -17.96 -13.97 -4.28
C ARG A 321 -17.02 -15.17 -4.41
N LYS A 322 -15.72 -14.94 -4.60
CA LYS A 322 -14.70 -16.00 -4.61
C LYS A 322 -14.55 -16.62 -3.23
N LEU A 323 -14.35 -15.81 -2.17
CA LEU A 323 -14.25 -16.29 -0.79
C LEU A 323 -15.48 -17.10 -0.36
N LYS A 324 -16.70 -16.67 -0.71
CA LYS A 324 -17.95 -17.41 -0.46
C LYS A 324 -18.00 -18.77 -1.17
N LYS A 325 -17.40 -18.89 -2.36
CA LYS A 325 -17.30 -20.15 -3.11
C LYS A 325 -16.24 -21.06 -2.47
N ASP A 326 -15.07 -20.51 -2.16
CA ASP A 326 -13.94 -21.25 -1.62
C ASP A 326 -14.23 -21.73 -0.18
N LEU A 327 -14.99 -20.96 0.62
CA LEU A 327 -15.53 -21.36 1.92
C LEU A 327 -16.45 -22.58 1.81
N LYS A 328 -17.37 -22.60 0.82
CA LYS A 328 -18.20 -23.77 0.53
C LYS A 328 -17.39 -24.98 0.09
N ALA A 329 -16.26 -24.79 -0.59
CA ALA A 329 -15.34 -25.89 -0.90
C ALA A 329 -14.68 -26.41 0.39
N CYS A 330 -14.22 -25.53 1.28
CA CYS A 330 -13.68 -25.92 2.59
C CYS A 330 -14.69 -26.70 3.44
N GLU A 331 -15.96 -26.30 3.44
CA GLU A 331 -17.05 -27.06 4.09
C GLU A 331 -17.18 -28.49 3.55
N VAL A 332 -17.07 -28.66 2.23
CA VAL A 332 -17.15 -29.98 1.57
C VAL A 332 -15.92 -30.82 1.90
N GLU A 333 -14.71 -30.26 1.82
CA GLU A 333 -13.48 -30.98 2.15
C GLU A 333 -13.44 -31.39 3.63
N ALA A 334 -13.76 -30.48 4.55
CA ALA A 334 -13.88 -30.79 5.98
C ALA A 334 -14.95 -31.87 6.23
N GLY A 335 -16.09 -31.79 5.53
CA GLY A 335 -17.15 -32.82 5.58
C GLY A 335 -16.68 -34.23 5.20
N LYS A 336 -15.73 -34.37 4.26
CA LYS A 336 -15.10 -35.67 3.95
C LYS A 336 -14.26 -36.18 5.11
N VAL A 337 -13.47 -35.31 5.76
CA VAL A 337 -12.67 -35.67 6.95
C VAL A 337 -13.60 -36.21 8.05
N TYR A 338 -14.73 -35.54 8.31
CA TYR A 338 -15.67 -35.94 9.35
C TYR A 338 -16.33 -37.31 9.11
N GLN A 339 -16.48 -37.72 7.84
CA GLN A 339 -17.09 -39.00 7.47
C GLN A 339 -16.10 -40.16 7.43
N VAL A 340 -14.83 -39.89 7.08
CA VAL A 340 -13.83 -40.94 6.78
C VAL A 340 -12.83 -41.14 7.92
N SER A 341 -12.52 -40.13 8.72
CA SER A 341 -11.54 -40.25 9.81
C SER A 341 -12.03 -41.13 10.96
N SER A 342 -11.13 -41.93 11.53
CA SER A 342 -11.36 -42.68 12.76
C SER A 342 -11.58 -41.75 13.96
N LYS A 343 -12.18 -42.27 15.04
CA LYS A 343 -12.40 -41.50 16.28
C LYS A 343 -11.10 -40.90 16.84
N GLU A 344 -9.98 -41.60 16.69
CA GLU A 344 -8.65 -41.21 17.17
C GLU A 344 -8.01 -40.07 16.36
N HIS A 345 -8.46 -39.84 15.12
CA HIS A 345 -7.93 -38.79 14.24
C HIS A 345 -8.94 -37.68 13.96
N MET A 346 -10.17 -37.78 14.50
CA MET A 346 -11.23 -36.81 14.26
C MET A 346 -10.97 -35.45 14.94
N GLN A 347 -10.36 -35.46 16.12
CA GLN A 347 -10.04 -34.26 16.90
C GLN A 347 -8.52 -34.03 16.95
N PRO A 348 -8.06 -32.76 17.08
CA PRO A 348 -8.85 -31.52 17.25
C PRO A 348 -9.45 -30.96 15.95
N PHE A 349 -9.20 -31.60 14.79
CA PHE A 349 -9.56 -31.05 13.49
C PHE A 349 -11.03 -30.69 13.34
N LYS A 350 -11.94 -31.59 13.76
CA LYS A 350 -13.38 -31.34 13.60
C LYS A 350 -13.83 -30.10 14.38
N GLU A 351 -13.49 -30.02 15.66
CA GLU A 351 -13.89 -28.90 16.52
C GLU A 351 -13.35 -27.56 16.00
N ASN A 352 -12.05 -27.50 15.71
CA ASN A 352 -11.41 -26.27 15.20
C ASN A 352 -12.01 -25.82 13.85
N MET A 353 -12.25 -26.77 12.94
CA MET A 353 -12.76 -26.47 11.61
C MET A 353 -14.27 -26.12 11.61
N GLU A 354 -15.07 -26.73 12.49
CA GLU A 354 -16.47 -26.33 12.70
C GLU A 354 -16.57 -24.90 13.24
N GLN A 355 -15.75 -24.55 14.24
CA GLN A 355 -15.71 -23.17 14.77
C GLN A 355 -15.24 -22.16 13.71
N PHE A 356 -14.17 -22.47 12.97
CA PHE A 356 -13.69 -21.62 11.88
C PHE A 356 -14.77 -21.42 10.81
N ILE A 357 -15.44 -22.47 10.33
CA ILE A 357 -16.48 -22.38 9.30
C ILE A 357 -17.67 -21.51 9.77
N ILE A 358 -18.07 -21.63 11.04
CA ILE A 358 -19.14 -20.81 11.61
C ILE A 358 -18.72 -19.33 11.61
N GLN A 359 -17.53 -19.01 12.13
CA GLN A 359 -17.05 -17.63 12.17
C GLN A 359 -16.82 -17.07 10.76
N ALA A 360 -16.27 -17.86 9.84
CA ALA A 360 -16.03 -17.46 8.46
C ALA A 360 -17.31 -17.12 7.71
N LYS A 361 -18.43 -17.80 8.00
CA LYS A 361 -19.75 -17.43 7.43
C LYS A 361 -20.23 -16.07 7.95
N ILE A 362 -20.08 -15.82 9.25
CA ILE A 362 -20.46 -14.55 9.89
C ILE A 362 -19.62 -13.41 9.31
N ASP A 363 -18.29 -13.59 9.26
CA ASP A 363 -17.36 -12.60 8.69
C ASP A 363 -17.63 -12.33 7.20
N GLN A 364 -17.89 -13.38 6.40
CA GLN A 364 -18.22 -13.25 4.99
C GLN A 364 -19.51 -12.45 4.76
N GLU A 365 -20.56 -12.68 5.57
CA GLU A 365 -21.81 -11.94 5.50
C GLU A 365 -21.64 -10.49 6.00
N ALA A 366 -20.87 -10.28 7.07
CA ALA A 366 -20.54 -8.96 7.59
C ALA A 366 -19.80 -8.11 6.55
N GLU A 367 -18.82 -8.66 5.82
CA GLU A 367 -18.12 -7.91 4.76
C GLU A 367 -18.99 -7.67 3.51
N GLU A 368 -19.93 -8.56 3.17
CA GLU A 368 -20.90 -8.31 2.09
C GLU A 368 -21.85 -7.14 2.44
N ASN A 369 -22.26 -7.05 3.71
CA ASN A 369 -23.06 -5.93 4.21
C ASN A 369 -22.22 -4.64 4.29
N SER A 370 -21.02 -4.70 4.88
CA SER A 370 -20.07 -3.57 4.97
C SER A 370 -19.72 -3.00 3.59
N LEU A 371 -19.51 -3.84 2.57
CA LEU A 371 -19.29 -3.41 1.19
C LEU A 371 -20.48 -2.62 0.65
N THR A 372 -21.70 -3.08 0.92
CA THR A 372 -22.94 -2.45 0.47
C THR A 372 -23.15 -1.09 1.14
N GLU A 373 -22.94 -1.01 2.45
CA GLU A 373 -23.02 0.23 3.23
C GLU A 373 -21.92 1.23 2.83
N THR A 374 -20.69 0.76 2.63
CA THR A 374 -19.56 1.57 2.15
C THR A 374 -19.84 2.16 0.78
N HIS A 375 -20.37 1.35 -0.15
CA HIS A 375 -20.70 1.83 -1.49
C HIS A 375 -21.78 2.91 -1.44
N LYS A 376 -22.85 2.69 -0.66
CA LYS A 376 -23.90 3.69 -0.42
C LYS A 376 -23.34 4.98 0.18
N CYS A 377 -22.55 4.90 1.24
CA CYS A 377 -21.92 6.04 1.90
C CYS A 377 -21.03 6.85 0.93
N PHE A 378 -20.28 6.16 0.07
CA PHE A 378 -19.49 6.78 -0.99
C PHE A 378 -20.37 7.50 -2.02
N LEU A 379 -21.45 6.89 -2.51
CA LEU A 379 -22.38 7.54 -3.45
C LEU A 379 -23.06 8.78 -2.82
N GLU A 380 -23.50 8.68 -1.56
CA GLU A 380 -24.01 9.83 -0.80
C GLU A 380 -22.96 10.95 -0.63
N THR A 381 -21.68 10.58 -0.51
CA THR A 381 -20.57 11.53 -0.42
C THR A 381 -20.32 12.24 -1.76
N THR A 382 -20.32 11.52 -2.87
CA THR A 382 -20.16 12.14 -4.20
C THR A 382 -21.35 13.05 -4.53
N ALA A 383 -22.57 12.68 -4.12
CA ALA A 383 -23.77 13.51 -4.22
C ALA A 383 -23.71 14.77 -3.33
N TYR A 384 -23.21 14.67 -2.09
CA TYR A 384 -23.00 15.82 -1.19
C TYR A 384 -22.08 16.89 -1.82
N PHE A 385 -21.06 16.46 -2.56
CA PHE A 385 -20.17 17.35 -3.33
C PHE A 385 -20.66 17.68 -4.75
N PHE A 386 -21.91 17.34 -5.09
CA PHE A 386 -22.52 17.56 -6.41
C PHE A 386 -21.70 16.99 -7.59
N MET A 387 -20.88 15.96 -7.34
CA MET A 387 -20.06 15.35 -8.37
C MET A 387 -20.92 14.46 -9.27
N LYS A 388 -20.85 14.69 -10.58
CA LYS A 388 -21.57 13.89 -11.59
C LYS A 388 -20.66 12.79 -12.16
N PRO A 389 -21.20 11.60 -12.52
CA PRO A 389 -20.46 10.58 -13.25
C PRO A 389 -19.87 11.13 -14.56
N LYS A 390 -18.76 10.56 -15.04
CA LYS A 390 -18.24 10.94 -16.36
C LYS A 390 -19.17 10.42 -17.47
N LEU A 391 -19.05 10.98 -18.68
CA LEU A 391 -19.87 10.57 -19.81
C LEU A 391 -19.68 9.07 -20.10
N GLY A 392 -20.74 8.28 -19.97
CA GLY A 392 -20.73 6.82 -20.12
C GLY A 392 -20.62 6.02 -18.82
N GLU A 393 -20.30 6.66 -17.69
CA GLU A 393 -20.37 6.05 -16.35
C GLU A 393 -21.79 6.18 -15.78
N LYS A 394 -22.26 5.17 -15.04
CA LYS A 394 -23.57 5.22 -14.34
C LYS A 394 -23.48 5.95 -13.01
N GLU A 395 -22.35 5.79 -12.34
CA GLU A 395 -22.05 6.22 -10.97
C GLU A 395 -20.65 6.84 -10.97
N VAL A 396 -20.37 7.75 -10.04
CA VAL A 396 -19.03 8.33 -9.90
C VAL A 396 -18.06 7.24 -9.44
N SER A 397 -16.92 7.05 -10.10
CA SER A 397 -15.92 6.08 -9.65
C SER A 397 -15.08 6.61 -8.47
N PRO A 398 -14.57 5.75 -7.55
CA PRO A 398 -13.62 6.15 -6.51
C PRO A 398 -12.40 6.87 -7.08
N ASN A 399 -11.92 6.42 -8.25
CA ASN A 399 -10.86 7.09 -8.97
C ASN A 399 -11.21 8.54 -9.34
N ALA A 400 -12.39 8.78 -9.93
CA ALA A 400 -12.78 10.12 -10.34
C ALA A 400 -12.87 11.09 -9.14
N PHE A 401 -13.46 10.64 -8.02
CA PHE A 401 -13.63 11.47 -6.83
C PHE A 401 -12.32 11.65 -6.04
N PHE A 402 -11.67 10.56 -5.62
CA PHE A 402 -10.51 10.64 -4.72
C PHE A 402 -9.24 11.15 -5.41
N SER A 403 -9.10 11.08 -6.75
CA SER A 403 -7.93 11.66 -7.43
C SER A 403 -7.87 13.19 -7.31
N ILE A 404 -9.02 13.87 -7.36
CA ILE A 404 -9.12 15.33 -7.19
C ILE A 404 -8.65 15.72 -5.78
N TRP A 405 -9.16 15.00 -4.77
CA TRP A 405 -8.77 15.19 -3.39
C TRP A 405 -7.31 14.84 -3.12
N HIS A 406 -6.79 13.77 -3.74
CA HIS A 406 -5.39 13.37 -3.64
C HIS A 406 -4.45 14.45 -4.16
N GLU A 407 -4.70 15.00 -5.35
CA GLU A 407 -3.86 16.07 -5.92
C GLU A 407 -3.91 17.32 -5.03
N PHE A 408 -5.12 17.80 -4.70
CA PHE A 408 -5.30 18.96 -3.83
C PHE A 408 -4.66 18.79 -2.44
N SER A 409 -4.88 17.65 -1.78
CA SER A 409 -4.31 17.36 -0.46
C SER A 409 -2.78 17.25 -0.52
N SER A 410 -2.22 16.68 -1.60
CA SER A 410 -0.76 16.63 -1.82
C SER A 410 -0.17 18.03 -1.90
N ASP A 411 -0.70 18.88 -2.78
CA ASP A 411 -0.23 20.26 -2.96
C ASP A 411 -0.41 21.08 -1.67
N PHE A 412 -1.57 20.96 -1.01
CA PHE A 412 -1.84 21.64 0.26
C PHE A 412 -0.85 21.18 1.34
N LYS A 413 -0.56 19.88 1.46
CA LYS A 413 0.38 19.33 2.46
C LYS A 413 1.80 19.83 2.26
N ASP A 414 2.23 19.99 1.01
CA ASP A 414 3.54 20.53 0.69
C ASP A 414 3.69 22.01 1.05
N PHE A 415 2.65 22.82 0.82
CA PHE A 415 2.62 24.21 1.31
C PHE A 415 2.48 24.28 2.83
N TRP A 416 1.68 23.40 3.46
CA TRP A 416 1.44 23.36 4.91
C TRP A 416 2.71 23.02 5.68
N LYS A 417 3.51 22.05 5.21
CA LYS A 417 4.84 21.76 5.77
C LYS A 417 5.80 22.95 5.66
N LYS A 418 5.80 23.64 4.51
CA LYS A 418 6.67 24.82 4.27
C LYS A 418 6.29 25.98 5.19
N GLU A 419 5.00 26.31 5.29
CA GLU A 419 4.51 27.40 6.14
C GLU A 419 4.70 27.10 7.63
N ASN A 420 4.39 25.87 8.10
CA ASN A 420 4.66 25.50 9.50
C ASN A 420 6.14 25.63 9.87
N LYS A 421 7.05 25.28 8.96
CA LYS A 421 8.49 25.49 9.17
C LYS A 421 8.85 26.97 9.27
N LEU A 422 8.20 27.85 8.49
CA LEU A 422 8.39 29.30 8.58
C LEU A 422 7.86 29.84 9.92
N LEU A 423 6.64 29.45 10.33
CA LEU A 423 6.04 29.84 11.60
C LEU A 423 6.88 29.39 12.80
N LEU A 424 7.42 28.17 12.78
CA LEU A 424 8.36 27.70 13.81
C LEU A 424 9.62 28.58 13.85
N GLN A 425 10.17 28.96 12.69
CA GLN A 425 11.35 29.85 12.62
C GLN A 425 11.05 31.28 13.07
N GLU A 426 9.85 31.81 12.82
CA GLU A 426 9.38 33.10 13.36
C GLU A 426 9.37 33.03 14.90
N ARG A 427 8.70 32.03 15.48
CA ARG A 427 8.59 31.81 16.94
C ARG A 427 9.94 31.63 17.63
N VAL A 428 10.89 30.90 17.02
CA VAL A 428 12.24 30.73 17.58
C VAL A 428 12.98 32.06 17.64
N LYS A 429 12.94 32.88 16.57
CA LYS A 429 13.58 34.20 16.56
C LYS A 429 12.98 35.15 17.59
N GLU A 430 11.66 35.14 17.76
CA GLU A 430 10.98 35.91 18.81
C GLU A 430 11.43 35.48 20.21
N ALA A 431 11.51 34.17 20.48
CA ALA A 431 11.96 33.64 21.75
C ALA A 431 13.44 33.98 22.04
N GLU A 432 14.31 33.91 21.03
CA GLU A 432 15.72 34.33 21.12
C GLU A 432 15.86 35.82 21.45
N GLU A 433 15.09 36.69 20.80
CA GLU A 433 15.12 38.14 21.03
C GLU A 433 14.55 38.50 22.42
N VAL A 434 13.46 37.86 22.86
CA VAL A 434 12.97 37.98 24.24
C VAL A 434 14.03 37.54 25.26
N CYS A 435 14.76 36.45 25.00
CA CYS A 435 15.87 36.02 25.84
C CYS A 435 17.04 37.02 25.85
N ARG A 436 17.36 37.60 24.69
CA ARG A 436 18.40 38.63 24.53
C ARG A 436 18.06 39.90 25.31
N GLN A 437 16.82 40.39 25.22
CA GLN A 437 16.35 41.55 25.95
C GLN A 437 16.32 41.32 27.46
N LYS A 438 15.92 40.13 27.93
CA LYS A 438 15.99 39.75 29.36
C LYS A 438 17.45 39.75 29.86
N LYS A 439 18.39 39.20 29.10
CA LYS A 439 19.83 39.24 29.44
C LYS A 439 20.38 40.67 29.47
N GLY A 440 20.05 41.50 28.49
CA GLY A 440 20.44 42.92 28.45
C GLY A 440 19.89 43.73 29.64
N LYS A 441 18.64 43.47 30.04
CA LYS A 441 18.00 44.08 31.23
C LYS A 441 18.50 43.48 32.56
N SER A 442 19.25 42.39 32.58
CA SER A 442 19.87 41.87 33.81
C SER A 442 21.20 42.54 34.17
N LEU A 443 21.76 43.39 33.30
CA LEU A 443 23.08 44.02 33.44
C LEU A 443 23.06 45.39 34.14
N TYR A 444 22.04 45.68 34.96
CA TYR A 444 21.98 46.93 35.73
C TYR A 444 23.02 46.97 36.85
N LYS A 445 24.17 47.58 36.53
CA LYS A 445 25.23 48.13 37.41
C LYS A 445 25.07 47.86 38.90
N ILE A 446 25.83 46.88 39.41
CA ILE A 446 26.28 46.91 40.80
C ILE A 446 27.15 48.17 40.95
N LYS A 447 26.61 49.26 41.52
CA LYS A 447 27.44 50.36 42.00
C LYS A 447 28.37 49.79 43.08
N PRO A 448 29.69 50.09 43.05
CA PRO A 448 30.53 49.83 44.21
C PRO A 448 29.91 50.50 45.43
N ARG A 449 29.64 49.74 46.49
CA ARG A 449 29.28 50.35 47.78
C ARG A 449 30.49 51.16 48.22
N HIS A 450 30.33 52.47 48.37
CA HIS A 450 31.29 53.28 49.07
C HIS A 450 31.24 52.86 50.54
N ASP A 451 32.36 52.39 51.10
CA ASP A 451 32.43 51.99 52.51
C ASP A 451 32.34 53.22 53.43
N SER A 452 31.11 53.65 53.72
CA SER A 452 30.81 54.60 54.79
C SER A 452 30.66 53.93 56.16
N GLY A 453 31.33 52.79 56.36
CA GLY A 453 31.36 52.05 57.62
C GLY A 453 32.32 52.65 58.63
N ILE A 454 32.01 52.50 59.92
CA ILE A 454 32.75 53.10 61.05
C ILE A 454 34.26 52.76 61.02
N LYS A 455 34.66 51.61 60.46
CA LYS A 455 36.07 51.23 60.25
C LYS A 455 36.90 52.30 59.52
N ALA A 456 36.33 53.00 58.53
CA ALA A 456 37.05 54.04 57.79
C ALA A 456 37.41 55.26 58.66
N LYS A 457 36.64 55.54 59.71
CA LYS A 457 36.90 56.67 60.63
C LYS A 457 37.90 56.34 61.75
N ILE A 458 38.23 55.07 61.96
CA ILE A 458 39.21 54.64 62.97
C ILE A 458 40.65 54.74 62.43
N SER A 459 40.84 54.59 61.11
CA SER A 459 42.18 54.63 60.47
C SER A 459 42.84 56.02 60.37
N MET A 460 42.26 57.07 60.98
CA MET A 460 42.83 58.42 61.05
C MET A 460 43.25 58.86 62.47
N LYS A 461 43.33 57.91 63.42
CA LYS A 461 43.92 58.14 64.75
C LYS A 461 44.80 56.97 65.20
N THR A 462 45.95 56.83 64.55
CA THR A 462 47.19 56.31 65.15
C THR A 462 48.36 56.99 64.46
#